data_AF-A0A9R1W5P3-F1
#
_entry.id   AF-A0A9R1W5P3-F1
#
_cell.length_a   1.000
_cell.length_b   1.000
_cell.length_c   1.000
_cell.angle_alpha   90.00
_cell.angle_beta   90.00
_cell.angle_gamma   90.00
#
_symmetry.space_group_name_H-M   'P 1'
#
loop_
_entity.id
_entity.type
_entity.pdbx_description
1 polymer ?
#
loop_
_entity_poly.entity_id
_entity_poly.type
_entity_poly.pdbx_seq_one_letter_code
_entity_poly.pdbx_strand_id
1 'polypeptide(L)'
;MREVHEEAFAILNFIMNHNMRLSIFTKFTPLRLLCVADTRFASIIVMLKRLKLIKKGLQAMCSYRLDDTEKANAVKEYILNDDWWDKVTYILSFTGAIYEMIRACDTDKPCLHLVYEMWDSKIEKVKIEIYKKEKRPKSQISCFYNVVHRILIARWAKNNTPLHCLAHSLHPIYYSDAWLMEDSTRCAPHRDEDGIREMWGQ
;
A
#
# COMPACT_ATOMS: atom_id res chain seq x y z
N MET A 1 12.63 6.45 -0.30
CA MET A 1 12.15 5.11 -0.68
C MET A 1 13.24 4.29 -1.38
N ARG A 2 13.97 4.84 -2.35
CA ARG A 2 15.08 4.13 -3.03
C ARG A 2 16.19 3.67 -2.07
N GLU A 3 16.71 4.59 -1.25
CA GLU A 3 17.71 4.29 -0.21
C GLU A 3 17.24 3.18 0.74
N VAL A 4 16.08 3.36 1.38
CA VAL A 4 15.46 2.34 2.26
C VAL A 4 15.28 0.99 1.56
N HIS A 5 14.98 0.98 0.27
CA HIS A 5 14.87 -0.23 -0.53
C HIS A 5 16.24 -0.91 -0.72
N GLU A 6 17.27 -0.16 -1.07
CA GLU A 6 18.64 -0.67 -1.26
C GLU A 6 19.21 -1.24 0.05
N GLU A 7 19.00 -0.55 1.17
CA GLU A 7 19.41 -0.99 2.51
C GLU A 7 18.65 -2.27 2.93
N ALA A 8 17.34 -2.30 2.72
CA ALA A 8 16.51 -3.48 2.98
C ALA A 8 16.95 -4.68 2.11
N PHE A 9 17.32 -4.44 0.86
CA PHE A 9 17.83 -5.46 -0.05
C PHE A 9 19.21 -5.97 0.39
N ALA A 10 20.07 -5.09 0.91
CA ALA A 10 21.36 -5.47 1.49
C ALA A 10 21.19 -6.42 2.68
N ILE A 11 20.25 -6.13 3.59
CA ILE A 11 19.90 -7.02 4.71
C ILE A 11 19.46 -8.39 4.20
N LEU A 12 18.57 -8.44 3.20
CA LEU A 12 18.08 -9.69 2.62
C LEU A 12 19.21 -10.53 2.02
N ASN A 13 20.02 -9.94 1.16
CA ASN A 13 21.13 -10.63 0.51
C ASN A 13 22.15 -11.15 1.52
N PHE A 14 22.44 -10.35 2.55
CA PHE A 14 23.38 -10.73 3.59
C PHE A 14 22.95 -11.98 4.37
N ILE A 15 21.64 -12.17 4.57
CA ILE A 15 21.11 -13.35 5.26
C ILE A 15 20.93 -14.53 4.29
N MET A 16 20.31 -14.28 3.14
CA MET A 16 19.89 -15.34 2.20
C MET A 16 21.05 -16.00 1.45
N ASN A 17 22.12 -15.25 1.15
CA ASN A 17 23.24 -15.77 0.36
C ASN A 17 24.30 -16.50 1.21
N HIS A 18 24.11 -16.58 2.53
CA HIS A 18 25.05 -17.21 3.45
C HIS A 18 24.35 -18.28 4.31
N ASN A 19 24.54 -19.56 3.97
CA ASN A 19 23.86 -20.71 4.60
C ASN A 19 23.92 -20.69 6.14
N MET A 20 25.07 -20.32 6.71
CA MET A 20 25.23 -20.21 8.17
C MET A 20 24.34 -19.11 8.77
N ARG A 21 24.23 -17.95 8.11
CA ARG A 21 23.39 -16.83 8.57
C ARG A 21 21.92 -17.15 8.42
N LEU A 22 21.53 -17.81 7.33
CA LEU A 22 20.16 -18.30 7.15
C LEU A 22 19.78 -19.30 8.25
N SER A 23 20.67 -20.22 8.60
CA SER A 23 20.47 -21.18 9.70
C SER A 23 20.37 -20.52 11.07
N ILE A 24 21.11 -19.43 11.31
CA ILE A 24 20.97 -18.64 12.53
C ILE A 24 19.64 -17.88 12.52
N PHE A 25 19.28 -17.26 11.40
CA PHE A 25 18.04 -16.50 11.23
C PHE A 25 16.79 -17.33 11.56
N THR A 26 16.72 -18.58 11.09
CA THR A 26 15.58 -19.48 11.35
C THR A 26 15.40 -19.83 12.82
N LYS A 27 16.42 -19.65 13.67
CA LYS A 27 16.30 -19.82 15.13
C LYS A 27 15.56 -18.67 15.80
N PHE A 28 15.61 -17.47 15.22
CA PHE A 28 15.02 -16.26 15.81
C PHE A 28 13.66 -15.89 15.21
N THR A 29 13.34 -16.41 14.03
CA THR A 29 12.09 -16.08 13.33
C THR A 29 11.52 -17.29 12.59
N PRO A 30 10.24 -17.66 12.80
CA PRO A 30 9.59 -18.72 12.04
C PRO A 30 9.22 -18.30 10.60
N LEU A 31 9.26 -17.00 10.31
CA LEU A 31 8.92 -16.41 9.02
C LEU A 31 10.13 -16.37 8.09
N ARG A 32 9.98 -16.93 6.89
CA ARG A 32 10.99 -16.79 5.82
C ARG A 32 11.09 -15.36 5.30
N LEU A 33 12.29 -14.92 4.94
CA LEU A 33 12.49 -13.69 4.18
C LEU A 33 11.86 -13.84 2.78
N LEU A 34 11.33 -12.73 2.25
CA LEU A 34 10.79 -12.69 0.90
C LEU A 34 11.71 -11.84 0.04
N CYS A 35 12.40 -12.49 -0.91
CA CYS A 35 13.00 -11.81 -2.05
C CYS A 35 11.98 -11.85 -3.18
N VAL A 36 11.26 -10.76 -3.37
CA VAL A 36 10.27 -10.65 -4.45
C VAL A 36 11.01 -10.16 -5.69
N ALA A 37 10.92 -10.88 -6.80
CA ALA A 37 11.49 -10.43 -8.06
C ALA A 37 10.97 -9.03 -8.44
N ASP A 38 11.83 -8.19 -9.02
CA ASP A 38 11.52 -6.80 -9.41
C ASP A 38 10.35 -6.67 -10.40
N THR A 39 9.91 -7.78 -10.97
CA THR A 39 8.90 -7.85 -12.03
C THR A 39 7.45 -7.63 -11.56
N ARG A 40 7.20 -7.51 -10.25
CA ARG A 40 5.83 -7.33 -9.71
C ARG A 40 5.69 -5.99 -9.00
N PHE A 41 4.63 -5.26 -9.37
CA PHE A 41 4.20 -4.06 -8.67
C PHE A 41 4.13 -4.33 -7.15
N ALA A 42 4.57 -3.36 -6.34
CA ALA A 42 4.63 -3.45 -4.89
C ALA A 42 5.59 -4.49 -4.28
N SER A 43 6.53 -5.07 -5.04
CA SER A 43 7.62 -5.92 -4.52
C SER A 43 8.32 -5.29 -3.31
N ILE A 44 8.71 -4.01 -3.43
CA ILE A 44 9.34 -3.21 -2.38
C ILE A 44 8.45 -3.14 -1.12
N ILE A 45 7.14 -2.90 -1.30
CA ILE A 45 6.22 -2.76 -0.17
C ILE A 45 6.02 -4.09 0.54
N VAL A 46 5.86 -5.18 -0.20
CA VAL A 46 5.75 -6.54 0.35
C VAL A 46 7.03 -6.91 1.12
N MET A 47 8.18 -6.59 0.55
CA MET A 47 9.49 -6.81 1.15
C MET A 47 9.64 -6.04 2.48
N LEU A 48 9.33 -4.74 2.48
CA LEU A 48 9.38 -3.91 3.69
C LEU A 48 8.37 -4.36 4.75
N LYS A 49 7.15 -4.73 4.35
CA LYS A 49 6.15 -5.31 5.27
C LYS A 49 6.69 -6.58 5.92
N ARG A 50 7.34 -7.45 5.15
CA ARG A 50 7.92 -8.68 5.66
C ARG A 50 9.08 -8.42 6.62
N LEU A 51 9.98 -7.51 6.27
CA LEU A 51 11.10 -7.11 7.15
C LEU A 51 10.62 -6.53 8.47
N LYS A 52 9.58 -5.69 8.44
CA LYS A 52 9.00 -5.11 9.66
C LYS A 52 8.42 -6.18 10.60
N LEU A 53 7.76 -7.21 10.06
CA LEU A 53 7.21 -8.31 10.88
C LEU A 53 8.29 -9.10 11.64
N ILE A 54 9.51 -9.13 11.12
CA ILE A 54 10.61 -9.90 11.67
C ILE A 54 11.66 -9.04 12.38
N LYS A 55 11.41 -7.72 12.56
CA LYS A 55 12.33 -6.75 13.19
C LYS A 55 12.95 -7.31 14.48
N LYS A 56 12.12 -7.81 15.41
CA LYS A 56 12.60 -8.34 16.69
C LYS A 56 13.52 -9.56 16.53
N GLY A 57 13.21 -10.46 15.59
CA GLY A 57 14.05 -11.61 15.30
C GLY A 57 15.39 -11.23 14.67
N LEU A 58 15.39 -10.23 13.79
CA LEU A 58 16.62 -9.65 13.23
C LEU A 58 17.49 -9.00 14.31
N GLN A 59 16.89 -8.20 15.20
CA GLN A 59 17.61 -7.57 16.30
C GLN A 59 18.23 -8.60 17.26
N ALA A 60 17.49 -9.65 17.62
CA ALA A 60 18.01 -10.74 18.46
C ALA A 60 19.17 -11.49 17.77
N MET A 61 19.07 -11.73 16.46
CA MET A 61 20.14 -12.33 15.67
C MET A 61 21.41 -11.46 15.69
N CYS A 62 21.28 -10.14 15.55
CA CYS A 62 22.40 -9.20 15.61
C CYS A 62 23.12 -9.24 16.96
N SER A 63 22.37 -9.36 18.06
CA SER A 63 22.93 -9.45 19.41
C SER A 63 23.60 -10.80 19.72
N TYR A 64 23.21 -11.87 19.05
CA TYR A 64 23.76 -13.21 19.30
C TYR A 64 25.14 -13.39 18.68
N ARG A 65 25.24 -13.35 17.34
CA ARG A 65 26.49 -13.54 16.58
C ARG A 65 26.32 -13.04 15.15
N LEU A 66 26.99 -11.94 14.83
CA LEU A 66 27.29 -11.56 13.46
C LEU A 66 28.78 -11.26 13.39
N ASP A 67 29.45 -11.86 12.42
CA ASP A 67 30.89 -11.69 12.18
C ASP A 67 31.27 -10.20 12.14
N ASP A 68 32.47 -9.85 12.59
CA ASP A 68 33.00 -8.48 12.48
C ASP A 68 33.58 -8.25 11.09
N THR A 69 32.71 -8.34 10.09
CA THR A 69 33.02 -7.90 8.72
C THR A 69 32.37 -6.55 8.47
N GLU A 70 32.98 -5.74 7.60
CA GLU A 70 32.44 -4.43 7.21
C GLU A 70 30.97 -4.52 6.75
N LYS A 71 30.64 -5.53 5.93
CA LYS A 71 29.26 -5.80 5.47
C LYS A 71 28.30 -6.14 6.61
N ALA A 72 28.76 -6.90 7.61
CA ALA A 72 27.95 -7.25 8.76
C ALA A 72 27.70 -6.05 9.68
N ASN A 73 28.69 -5.16 9.83
CA ASN A 73 28.56 -3.94 10.61
C ASN A 73 27.57 -2.96 9.95
N ALA A 74 27.61 -2.80 8.63
CA ALA A 74 26.60 -2.02 7.91
C ALA A 74 25.18 -2.58 8.11
N VAL A 75 25.00 -3.90 8.01
CA VAL A 75 23.70 -4.55 8.23
C VAL A 75 23.22 -4.42 9.68
N LYS A 76 24.13 -4.56 10.67
CA LYS A 76 23.85 -4.31 12.09
C LYS A 76 23.35 -2.88 12.29
N GLU A 77 24.02 -1.91 11.69
CA GLU A 77 23.67 -0.50 11.81
C GLU A 77 22.23 -0.25 11.34
N TYR A 78 21.84 -0.76 10.15
CA TYR A 78 20.46 -0.61 9.67
C TYR A 78 19.43 -1.30 10.59
N ILE A 79 19.71 -2.53 11.05
CA ILE A 79 18.78 -3.30 11.88
C ILE A 79 18.58 -2.69 13.27
N LEU A 80 19.64 -2.07 13.82
CA LEU A 80 19.61 -1.47 15.16
C LEU A 80 19.22 0.02 15.14
N ASN A 81 19.18 0.65 13.97
CA ASN A 81 18.81 2.06 13.81
C ASN A 81 17.27 2.24 13.84
N ASP A 82 16.75 2.85 14.90
CA ASP A 82 15.31 3.11 15.03
C ASP A 82 14.79 4.18 14.06
N ASP A 83 15.59 5.19 13.71
CA ASP A 83 15.22 6.18 12.68
C ASP A 83 15.02 5.50 11.31
N TRP A 84 15.83 4.50 11.00
CA TRP A 84 15.66 3.69 9.79
C TRP A 84 14.32 2.93 9.81
N TRP A 85 13.97 2.30 10.93
CA TRP A 85 12.68 1.63 11.09
C TRP A 85 11.48 2.59 11.07
N ASP A 86 11.68 3.84 11.50
CA ASP A 86 10.68 4.89 11.37
C ASP A 86 10.48 5.32 9.92
N LYS A 87 11.56 5.41 9.12
CA LYS A 87 11.46 5.60 7.67
C LYS A 87 10.68 4.46 7.01
N VAL A 88 10.99 3.20 7.36
CA VAL A 88 10.26 2.01 6.86
C VAL A 88 8.78 2.10 7.25
N THR A 89 8.50 2.42 8.51
CA THR A 89 7.13 2.54 9.02
C THR A 89 6.34 3.62 8.28
N TYR A 90 6.96 4.77 8.04
CA TYR A 90 6.34 5.85 7.28
C TYR A 90 6.04 5.45 5.84
N ILE A 91 7.00 4.82 5.14
CA ILE A 91 6.78 4.32 3.77
C ILE A 91 5.57 3.37 3.75
N LEU A 92 5.51 2.43 4.70
CA LEU A 92 4.41 1.48 4.78
C LEU A 92 3.07 2.12 5.11
N SER A 93 3.04 3.23 5.86
CA SER A 93 1.80 3.86 6.27
C SER A 93 1.08 4.50 5.08
N PHE A 94 1.76 5.36 4.31
CA PHE A 94 1.12 6.00 3.16
C PHE A 94 0.97 5.09 1.95
N THR A 95 1.83 4.08 1.77
CA THR A 95 1.69 3.09 0.68
C THR A 95 0.69 1.97 1.01
N GLY A 96 0.25 1.88 2.27
CA GLY A 96 -0.69 0.86 2.74
C GLY A 96 -1.99 0.85 1.95
N ALA A 97 -2.62 2.01 1.78
CA ALA A 97 -3.88 2.14 1.04
C ALA A 97 -3.73 1.74 -0.44
N ILE A 98 -2.59 2.11 -1.06
CA ILE A 98 -2.29 1.74 -2.47
C ILE A 98 -2.21 0.22 -2.60
N TYR A 99 -1.50 -0.41 -1.67
CA TYR A 99 -1.35 -1.86 -1.63
C TYR A 99 -2.68 -2.59 -1.42
N GLU A 100 -3.51 -2.09 -0.50
CA GLU A 100 -4.83 -2.67 -0.19
C GLU A 100 -5.78 -2.62 -1.39
N MET A 101 -5.86 -1.47 -2.07
CA MET A 101 -6.67 -1.34 -3.29
C MET A 101 -6.24 -2.36 -4.35
N ILE A 102 -4.94 -2.45 -4.63
CA ILE A 102 -4.43 -3.36 -5.67
C ILE A 102 -4.69 -4.81 -5.30
N ARG A 103 -4.49 -5.17 -4.03
CA ARG A 103 -4.80 -6.50 -3.54
C ARG A 103 -6.29 -6.82 -3.65
N ALA A 104 -7.18 -5.87 -3.40
CA ALA A 104 -8.62 -6.07 -3.56
C ALA A 104 -8.98 -6.38 -5.03
N CYS A 105 -8.35 -5.66 -5.98
CA CYS A 105 -8.53 -5.89 -7.41
C CYS A 105 -7.89 -7.18 -7.94
N ASP A 106 -6.93 -7.76 -7.21
CA ASP A 106 -6.20 -8.98 -7.59
C ASP A 106 -6.87 -10.27 -7.09
N THR A 107 -8.10 -10.18 -6.56
CA THR A 107 -8.89 -11.35 -6.14
C THR A 107 -9.95 -11.72 -7.17
N ASP A 108 -10.43 -12.96 -7.13
CA ASP A 108 -11.54 -13.44 -7.99
C ASP A 108 -12.91 -12.84 -7.60
N LYS A 109 -12.95 -11.92 -6.64
CA LYS A 109 -14.20 -11.28 -6.20
C LYS A 109 -14.58 -10.15 -7.16
N PRO A 110 -15.87 -10.01 -7.52
CA PRO A 110 -16.33 -8.86 -8.30
C PRO A 110 -16.01 -7.56 -7.56
N CYS A 111 -15.11 -6.76 -8.13
CA CYS A 111 -14.66 -5.50 -7.51
C CYS A 111 -14.64 -4.33 -8.50
N LEU A 112 -14.96 -4.57 -9.77
CA LEU A 112 -14.91 -3.56 -10.84
C LEU A 112 -15.78 -2.33 -10.52
N HIS A 113 -16.96 -2.56 -9.94
CA HIS A 113 -17.91 -1.52 -9.52
C HIS A 113 -17.40 -0.67 -8.33
N LEU A 114 -16.45 -1.20 -7.54
CA LEU A 114 -15.87 -0.54 -6.36
C LEU A 114 -14.59 0.25 -6.70
N VAL A 115 -14.06 0.13 -7.93
CA VAL A 115 -12.75 0.70 -8.27
C VAL A 115 -12.69 2.21 -8.06
N TYR A 116 -13.76 2.93 -8.37
CA TYR A 116 -13.87 4.38 -8.16
C TYR A 116 -13.84 4.74 -6.67
N GLU A 117 -14.66 4.10 -5.86
CA GLU A 117 -14.71 4.33 -4.40
C GLU A 117 -13.38 3.96 -3.73
N MET A 118 -12.81 2.80 -4.07
CA MET A 118 -11.51 2.38 -3.56
C MET A 118 -10.39 3.34 -3.98
N TRP A 119 -10.47 3.89 -5.19
CA TRP A 119 -9.49 4.85 -5.69
C TRP A 119 -9.51 6.16 -4.89
N ASP A 120 -10.70 6.72 -4.66
CA ASP A 120 -10.90 7.95 -3.92
C ASP A 120 -10.50 7.80 -2.45
N SER A 121 -11.02 6.76 -1.79
CA SER A 121 -10.65 6.38 -0.43
C SER A 121 -9.15 6.20 -0.26
N LYS A 122 -8.48 5.58 -1.26
CA LYS A 122 -7.03 5.42 -1.26
C LYS A 122 -6.31 6.77 -1.36
N ILE A 123 -6.74 7.69 -2.23
CA ILE A 123 -6.12 9.02 -2.33
C ILE A 123 -6.22 9.75 -0.98
N GLU A 124 -7.40 9.75 -0.37
CA GLU A 124 -7.61 10.44 0.91
C GLU A 124 -6.77 9.81 2.03
N LYS A 125 -6.71 8.47 2.12
CA LYS A 125 -5.84 7.78 3.09
C LYS A 125 -4.35 8.11 2.89
N VAL A 126 -3.87 8.14 1.65
CA VAL A 126 -2.48 8.54 1.33
C VAL A 126 -2.22 9.97 1.80
N LYS A 127 -3.16 10.89 1.54
CA LYS A 127 -3.08 12.29 1.97
C LYS A 127 -2.99 12.40 3.49
N ILE A 128 -3.88 11.73 4.22
CA ILE A 128 -3.91 11.74 5.69
C ILE A 128 -2.56 11.30 6.26
N GLU A 129 -2.01 10.20 5.79
CA GLU A 129 -0.74 9.66 6.31
C GLU A 129 0.46 10.59 6.04
N ILE A 130 0.51 11.22 4.86
CA ILE A 130 1.56 12.19 4.54
C ILE A 130 1.45 13.43 5.42
N TYR A 131 0.26 14.02 5.54
CA TYR A 131 0.05 15.22 6.34
C TYR A 131 0.29 15.00 7.83
N LYS A 132 -0.08 13.82 8.33
CA LYS A 132 0.21 13.37 9.70
C LYS A 132 1.72 13.34 9.96
N LYS A 133 2.52 12.79 9.04
CA LYS A 133 3.98 12.76 9.20
C LYS A 133 4.59 14.16 9.12
N GLU A 134 4.08 15.00 8.24
CA GLU A 134 4.54 16.39 8.09
C GLU A 134 4.07 17.31 9.22
N LYS A 135 3.18 16.84 10.12
CA LYS A 135 2.50 17.64 11.15
C LYS A 135 1.83 18.88 10.58
N ARG A 136 1.21 18.73 9.41
CA ARG A 136 0.56 19.82 8.67
C ARG A 136 -0.96 19.68 8.69
N PRO A 137 -1.71 20.79 8.78
CA PRO A 137 -3.15 20.77 8.60
C PRO A 137 -3.50 20.50 7.13
N LYS A 138 -4.65 19.85 6.87
CA LYS A 138 -5.13 19.50 5.52
C LYS A 138 -5.35 20.70 4.58
N SER A 139 -5.44 21.91 5.15
CA SER A 139 -5.59 23.17 4.42
C SER A 139 -4.29 23.72 3.82
N GLN A 140 -3.13 23.25 4.29
CA GLN A 140 -1.84 23.67 3.76
C GLN A 140 -1.40 22.82 2.58
N ILE A 141 -0.56 23.39 1.72
CA ILE A 141 0.02 22.66 0.58
C ILE A 141 1.20 21.80 1.06
N SER A 142 1.22 20.54 0.64
CA SER A 142 2.37 19.64 0.80
C SER A 142 3.00 19.37 -0.57
N CYS A 143 4.26 19.79 -0.75
CA CYS A 143 5.02 19.54 -1.98
C CYS A 143 5.19 18.04 -2.25
N PHE A 144 5.42 17.25 -1.19
CA PHE A 144 5.57 15.81 -1.32
C PHE A 144 4.25 15.15 -1.73
N TYR A 145 3.13 15.51 -1.07
CA TYR A 145 1.81 15.03 -1.47
C TYR A 145 1.48 15.41 -2.90
N ASN A 146 1.82 16.63 -3.36
CA ASN A 146 1.56 17.04 -4.74
C ASN A 146 2.25 16.13 -5.76
N VAL A 147 3.50 15.73 -5.51
CA VAL A 147 4.22 14.76 -6.37
C VAL A 147 3.53 13.41 -6.35
N VAL A 148 3.19 12.90 -5.16
CA VAL A 148 2.50 11.60 -5.00
C VAL A 148 1.13 11.63 -5.68
N HIS A 149 0.34 12.66 -5.46
CA HIS A 149 -0.97 12.87 -6.06
C HIS A 149 -0.90 12.89 -7.58
N ARG A 150 0.06 13.63 -8.17
CA ARG A 150 0.27 13.62 -9.63
C ARG A 150 0.58 12.24 -10.17
N ILE A 151 1.39 11.44 -9.47
CA ILE A 151 1.67 10.05 -9.85
C ILE A 151 0.40 9.21 -9.78
N LEU A 152 -0.41 9.36 -8.73
CA LEU A 152 -1.67 8.63 -8.58
C LEU A 152 -2.63 9.00 -9.71
N ILE A 153 -2.89 10.28 -9.96
CA ILE A 153 -3.79 10.72 -11.03
C ILE A 153 -3.29 10.27 -12.41
N ALA A 154 -1.98 10.35 -12.69
CA ALA A 154 -1.43 9.87 -13.96
C ALA A 154 -1.61 8.35 -14.14
N ARG A 155 -1.58 7.57 -13.05
CA ARG A 155 -1.87 6.13 -13.08
C ARG A 155 -3.36 5.87 -13.29
N TRP A 156 -4.24 6.63 -12.63
CA TRP A 156 -5.69 6.56 -12.83
C TRP A 156 -6.08 6.83 -14.27
N ALA A 157 -5.61 7.93 -14.83
CA ALA A 157 -5.96 8.34 -16.19
C ALA A 157 -5.61 7.28 -17.25
N LYS A 158 -4.58 6.45 -17.00
CA LYS A 158 -4.20 5.34 -17.89
C LYS A 158 -5.05 4.08 -17.70
N ASN A 159 -5.60 3.87 -16.51
CA ASN A 159 -6.32 2.66 -16.14
C ASN A 159 -7.84 2.84 -16.10
N ASN A 160 -8.31 4.08 -16.15
CA ASN A 160 -9.73 4.39 -16.18
C ASN A 160 -10.29 4.07 -17.58
N THR A 161 -11.30 3.22 -17.62
CA THR A 161 -11.92 2.76 -18.87
C THR A 161 -13.44 2.93 -18.80
N PRO A 162 -14.14 3.07 -19.94
CA PRO A 162 -15.60 3.14 -19.95
C PRO A 162 -16.28 1.96 -19.23
N LEU A 163 -15.62 0.80 -19.21
CA LEU A 163 -16.09 -0.38 -18.49
C LEU A 163 -16.12 -0.17 -16.97
N HIS A 164 -15.10 0.50 -16.40
CA HIS A 164 -15.13 0.88 -14.99
C HIS A 164 -16.28 1.85 -14.69
N CYS A 165 -16.47 2.86 -15.54
CA CYS A 165 -17.58 3.80 -15.41
C CYS A 165 -18.93 3.07 -15.42
N LEU A 166 -19.15 2.19 -16.40
CA LEU A 166 -20.38 1.44 -16.55
C LEU A 166 -20.64 0.55 -15.34
N ALA A 167 -19.64 -0.20 -14.88
CA ALA A 167 -19.78 -1.07 -13.71
C ALA A 167 -20.10 -0.28 -12.43
N HIS A 168 -19.50 0.89 -12.26
CA HIS A 168 -19.78 1.77 -11.14
C HIS A 168 -21.20 2.35 -11.22
N SER A 169 -21.59 2.91 -12.37
CA SER A 169 -22.93 3.48 -12.56
C SER A 169 -24.05 2.46 -12.41
N LEU A 170 -23.79 1.18 -12.73
CA LEU A 170 -24.76 0.08 -12.57
C LEU A 170 -24.80 -0.51 -11.15
N HIS A 171 -24.05 0.04 -10.18
CA HIS A 171 -24.08 -0.46 -8.82
C HIS A 171 -25.46 -0.20 -8.19
N PRO A 172 -26.15 -1.24 -7.66
CA PRO A 172 -27.49 -1.10 -7.09
C PRO A 172 -27.65 -0.04 -5.99
N ILE A 173 -26.58 0.33 -5.28
CA ILE A 173 -26.63 1.31 -4.18
C ILE A 173 -27.05 2.70 -4.65
N TYR A 174 -26.89 3.02 -5.94
CA TYR A 174 -27.24 4.32 -6.50
C TYR A 174 -28.68 4.40 -7.03
N TYR A 175 -29.47 3.34 -6.81
CA TYR A 175 -30.83 3.25 -7.31
C TYR A 175 -31.79 3.11 -6.14
N SER A 176 -32.92 3.81 -6.22
CA SER A 176 -33.99 3.68 -5.24
C SER A 176 -34.60 2.27 -5.23
N ASP A 177 -35.09 1.83 -4.07
CA ASP A 177 -35.78 0.54 -3.93
C ASP A 177 -36.96 0.42 -4.91
N ALA A 178 -37.69 1.52 -5.15
CA ALA A 178 -38.77 1.56 -6.13
C ALA A 178 -38.28 1.24 -7.55
N TRP A 179 -37.09 1.71 -7.94
CA TRP A 179 -36.49 1.38 -9.24
C TRP A 179 -36.06 -0.10 -9.30
N LEU A 180 -35.40 -0.59 -8.25
CA LEU A 180 -34.88 -1.96 -8.18
C LEU A 180 -35.99 -3.02 -8.12
N MET A 181 -37.11 -2.71 -7.47
CA MET A 181 -38.26 -3.61 -7.31
C MET A 181 -39.32 -3.45 -8.41
N GLU A 182 -39.05 -2.61 -9.41
CA GLU A 182 -39.97 -2.28 -10.49
C GLU A 182 -41.35 -1.77 -10.03
N ASP A 183 -41.36 -0.95 -8.97
CA ASP A 183 -42.59 -0.35 -8.46
C ASP A 183 -43.23 0.57 -9.51
N SER A 184 -44.57 0.67 -9.47
CA SER A 184 -45.35 1.67 -10.20
C SER A 184 -44.85 3.12 -10.02
N THR A 185 -44.24 3.45 -8.88
CA THR A 185 -43.69 4.78 -8.59
C THR A 185 -42.23 4.94 -9.03
N ARG A 186 -41.66 3.97 -9.78
CA ARG A 186 -40.25 4.01 -10.16
C ARG A 186 -39.91 5.26 -10.97
N CYS A 187 -38.86 5.96 -10.55
CA CYS A 187 -38.29 7.08 -11.29
C CYS A 187 -37.07 6.62 -12.08
N ALA A 188 -36.95 7.04 -13.34
CA ALA A 188 -35.79 6.69 -14.14
C ALA A 188 -34.50 7.26 -13.52
N PRO A 189 -33.36 6.53 -13.52
CA PRO A 189 -32.15 6.92 -12.79
C PRO A 189 -31.60 8.30 -13.17
N HIS A 190 -31.78 8.72 -14.42
CA HIS A 190 -31.37 10.05 -14.90
C HIS A 190 -32.29 11.20 -14.41
N ARG A 191 -33.39 10.89 -13.74
CA ARG A 191 -34.37 11.82 -13.15
C ARG A 191 -34.42 11.72 -11.63
N ASP A 192 -33.66 10.81 -11.04
CA ASP A 192 -33.53 10.62 -9.60
C ASP A 192 -32.35 11.47 -9.11
N GLU A 193 -32.66 12.68 -8.65
CA GLU A 193 -31.62 13.64 -8.21
C GLU A 193 -30.81 13.11 -7.02
N ASP A 194 -31.43 12.34 -6.13
CA ASP A 194 -30.76 11.75 -4.98
C ASP A 194 -29.76 10.67 -5.40
N GLY A 195 -30.17 9.77 -6.31
CA GLY A 195 -29.28 8.74 -6.88
C GLY A 195 -28.11 9.35 -7.68
N ILE A 196 -28.36 10.44 -8.43
CA ILE A 196 -27.30 11.16 -9.17
C ILE A 196 -26.32 11.82 -8.20
N ARG A 197 -26.82 12.48 -7.16
CA ARG A 197 -25.98 13.11 -6.12
C ARG A 197 -25.12 12.08 -5.41
N GLU A 198 -25.67 10.92 -5.07
CA GLU A 198 -24.93 9.85 -4.39
C GLU A 198 -23.87 9.20 -5.32
N MET A 199 -24.18 9.06 -6.61
CA MET A 199 -23.27 8.49 -7.61
C MET A 199 -22.08 9.42 -7.94
N TRP A 200 -22.28 10.74 -7.98
CA TRP A 200 -21.27 11.69 -8.46
C TRP A 200 -20.76 12.68 -7.42
N GLY A 201 -21.35 12.71 -6.22
CA GLY A 201 -20.93 13.57 -5.11
C GLY A 201 -21.08 15.07 -5.38
N GLN A 202 -22.06 15.47 -6.20
CA GLN A 202 -22.34 16.88 -6.58
C GLN A 202 -23.44 17.51 -5.72
#